data_AF-A0AAV6N3K5-F1
#
_entry.id   AF-A0AAV6N3K5-F1
#
_cell.length_a   1.000
_cell.length_b   1.000
_cell.length_c   1.000
_cell.angle_alpha   90.00
_cell.angle_beta   90.00
_cell.angle_gamma   90.00
#
_symmetry.space_group_name_H-M   'P 1'
#
loop_
_entity.id
_entity.type
_entity.pdbx_description
1 polymer ?
#
loop_
_entity_poly.entity_id
_entity_poly.type
_entity_poly.pdbx_seq_one_letter_code
_entity_poly.pdbx_strand_id
1 'polypeptide(L)'
;MSGGFNFTGFYATWFDHLRHLIHQLSSTTTAAKENRSSTTDDLRHLVHTVMSHYNDYYHVKSLAAERDPLSVFNAPWATSLERSLHWIAGWRPTTTFHLIYSESSILFESRIVDILHGLRTGDLGDLSPSQFCHVSELQCQTVEEENAITDELSEWQDNVSELIGTRTELTGKVEGLVSIIKKADDLRLRTVQKVVELLTPKQAVEFLIAAAELQFGVRGWGLNQDRERSNNRDADSTSNRMVALLVAALVLWEADVSLGIRRLSTKEMKMASMGVDVHIGVLSQEAQRPCHLRASMAILLPSAVGIESSCPSRALKWVIVHKLICEI
;
A
#
# COMPACT_ATOMS: atom_id res chain seq x y z
N MET A 1 -12.04 -41.13 1.07
CA MET A 1 -11.03 -40.35 1.81
C MET A 1 -10.75 -39.10 1.00
N SER A 2 -11.49 -38.02 1.25
CA SER A 2 -11.34 -36.76 0.50
C SER A 2 -10.20 -35.99 1.15
N GLY A 3 -9.01 -35.99 0.53
CA GLY A 3 -7.92 -35.13 0.95
C GLY A 3 -8.35 -33.68 0.74
N GLY A 4 -8.97 -33.09 1.76
CA GLY A 4 -9.55 -31.77 1.67
C GLY A 4 -8.49 -30.75 1.29
N PHE A 5 -8.75 -30.00 0.21
CA PHE A 5 -7.96 -28.84 -0.19
C PHE A 5 -7.64 -27.97 1.04
N ASN A 6 -6.34 -27.85 1.37
CA ASN A 6 -5.83 -27.08 2.50
C ASN A 6 -5.14 -25.82 1.98
N PHE A 7 -5.83 -24.68 2.09
CA PHE A 7 -5.30 -23.40 1.63
C PHE A 7 -4.01 -23.00 2.34
N THR A 8 -3.83 -23.36 3.62
CA THR A 8 -2.59 -23.04 4.35
C THR A 8 -1.37 -23.73 3.76
N GLY A 9 -1.50 -25.00 3.37
CA GLY A 9 -0.42 -25.73 2.70
C GLY A 9 -0.12 -25.20 1.29
N PHE A 10 -1.18 -24.84 0.55
CA PHE A 10 -1.05 -24.15 -0.72
C PHE A 10 -0.31 -22.82 -0.57
N TYR A 11 -0.71 -21.96 0.38
CA TYR A 11 -0.10 -20.66 0.61
C TYR A 11 1.40 -20.78 0.93
N ALA A 12 1.79 -21.72 1.78
CA ALA A 12 3.20 -21.94 2.10
C ALA A 12 4.03 -22.28 0.85
N THR A 13 3.53 -23.20 0.02
CA THR A 13 4.17 -23.60 -1.23
C THR A 13 4.24 -22.44 -2.23
N TRP A 14 3.13 -21.71 -2.37
CA TRP A 14 3.04 -20.54 -3.23
C TRP A 14 4.01 -19.43 -2.80
N PHE A 15 4.13 -19.18 -1.50
CA PHE A 15 5.01 -18.16 -0.94
C PHE A 15 6.49 -18.52 -1.15
N ASP A 16 6.85 -19.79 -0.95
CA ASP A 16 8.20 -20.26 -1.25
C ASP A 16 8.52 -20.14 -2.75
N HIS A 17 7.59 -20.48 -3.63
CA HIS A 17 7.77 -20.28 -5.07
C HIS A 17 7.93 -18.79 -5.43
N LEU A 18 7.16 -17.89 -4.81
CA LEU A 18 7.32 -16.44 -5.01
C LEU A 18 8.75 -15.99 -4.66
N ARG A 19 9.35 -16.50 -3.57
CA ARG A 19 10.75 -16.19 -3.22
C ARG A 19 11.73 -16.60 -4.31
N HIS A 20 11.54 -17.76 -4.93
CA HIS A 20 12.39 -18.23 -6.03
C HIS A 20 12.26 -17.34 -7.27
N LEU A 21 11.02 -16.98 -7.66
CA LEU A 21 10.76 -16.10 -8.79
C LEU A 21 11.38 -14.71 -8.57
N ILE A 22 11.25 -14.14 -7.38
CA ILE A 22 11.82 -12.83 -7.06
C ILE A 22 13.35 -12.89 -7.05
N HIS A 23 13.96 -13.96 -6.54
CA HIS A 23 15.40 -14.15 -6.65
C HIS A 23 15.89 -14.24 -8.11
N GLN A 24 15.15 -14.95 -8.98
CA GLN A 24 15.45 -14.98 -10.43
C GLN A 24 15.35 -13.60 -11.06
N LEU A 25 14.32 -12.85 -10.71
CA LEU A 25 14.05 -11.50 -11.21
C LEU A 25 15.15 -10.50 -10.76
N SER A 26 15.60 -10.57 -9.52
CA SER A 26 16.74 -9.79 -9.01
C SER A 26 18.06 -10.18 -9.68
N SER A 27 18.37 -11.47 -9.81
CA SER A 27 19.62 -11.93 -10.44
C SER A 27 19.73 -11.54 -11.92
N THR A 28 18.63 -11.65 -12.67
CA THR A 28 18.54 -11.23 -14.08
C THR A 28 18.77 -9.72 -14.21
N THR A 29 18.22 -8.93 -13.28
CA THR A 29 18.41 -7.48 -13.25
C THR A 29 19.85 -7.07 -12.97
N THR A 30 20.55 -7.78 -12.07
CA THR A 30 21.97 -7.54 -11.81
C THR A 30 22.83 -7.89 -13.03
N ALA A 31 22.62 -9.07 -13.63
CA ALA A 31 23.34 -9.48 -14.84
C ALA A 31 23.10 -8.52 -16.02
N ALA A 32 21.90 -7.97 -16.12
CA ALA A 32 21.54 -6.99 -17.14
C ALA A 32 22.25 -5.63 -17.00
N LYS A 33 22.62 -5.23 -15.78
CA LYS A 33 23.44 -4.03 -15.55
C LYS A 33 24.87 -4.22 -16.09
N GLU A 34 25.32 -5.47 -16.18
CA GLU A 34 26.68 -5.84 -16.61
C GLU A 34 26.76 -6.17 -18.12
N ASN A 35 25.73 -6.80 -18.71
CA ASN A 35 25.69 -7.21 -20.12
C ASN A 35 24.55 -6.54 -20.91
N ARG A 36 24.89 -5.81 -21.99
CA ARG A 36 24.00 -4.86 -22.69
C ARG A 36 23.03 -5.40 -23.76
N SER A 37 22.96 -6.70 -24.09
CA SER A 37 22.36 -7.11 -25.39
C SER A 37 21.25 -8.17 -25.47
N SER A 38 20.55 -8.56 -24.39
CA SER A 38 19.30 -9.37 -24.54
C SER A 38 18.24 -9.17 -23.45
N THR A 39 18.32 -8.08 -22.69
CA THR A 39 17.66 -7.97 -21.38
C THR A 39 16.14 -7.76 -21.42
N THR A 40 15.62 -6.95 -22.34
CA THR A 40 14.26 -6.39 -22.18
C THR A 40 13.14 -7.44 -22.34
N ASP A 41 13.32 -8.40 -23.26
CA ASP A 41 12.34 -9.46 -23.48
C ASP A 41 12.36 -10.48 -22.33
N ASP A 42 13.54 -10.78 -21.79
CA ASP A 42 13.70 -11.62 -20.59
C ASP A 42 13.02 -10.99 -19.38
N LEU A 43 13.19 -9.68 -19.16
CA LEU A 43 12.50 -8.96 -18.08
C LEU A 43 10.98 -8.99 -18.27
N ARG A 44 10.48 -8.77 -19.49
CA ARG A 44 9.03 -8.83 -19.77
C ARG A 44 8.47 -10.23 -19.50
N HIS A 45 9.20 -11.27 -19.89
CA HIS A 45 8.81 -12.65 -19.61
C HIS A 45 8.76 -12.94 -18.11
N LEU A 46 9.77 -12.50 -17.35
CA LEU A 46 9.79 -12.69 -15.89
C LEU A 46 8.67 -11.92 -15.18
N VAL A 47 8.39 -10.68 -15.59
CA VAL A 47 7.23 -9.91 -15.10
C VAL A 47 5.94 -10.67 -15.34
N HIS A 48 5.73 -11.18 -16.55
CA HIS A 48 4.54 -11.97 -16.88
C HIS A 48 4.44 -13.24 -16.02
N THR A 49 5.56 -13.94 -15.78
CA THR A 49 5.61 -15.13 -14.92
C THR A 49 5.22 -14.81 -13.48
N VAL A 50 5.73 -13.71 -12.90
CA VAL A 50 5.33 -13.26 -11.56
C VAL A 50 3.85 -12.88 -11.51
N MET A 51 3.34 -12.17 -12.53
CA MET A 51 1.92 -11.82 -12.60
C MET A 51 1.01 -13.03 -12.73
N SER A 52 1.42 -14.05 -13.50
CA SER A 52 0.71 -15.33 -13.58
C SER A 52 0.69 -16.03 -12.22
N HIS A 53 1.80 -16.00 -11.47
CA HIS A 53 1.89 -16.58 -10.13
C HIS A 53 0.93 -15.90 -9.13
N TYR A 54 0.75 -14.57 -9.21
CA TYR A 54 -0.27 -13.87 -8.43
C TYR A 54 -1.70 -14.20 -8.88
N ASN A 55 -1.93 -14.35 -10.18
CA ASN A 55 -3.23 -14.76 -10.71
C ASN A 55 -3.65 -16.14 -10.17
N ASP A 56 -2.72 -17.11 -10.16
CA ASP A 56 -2.96 -18.44 -9.62
C ASP A 56 -3.31 -18.41 -8.13
N TYR A 57 -2.64 -17.54 -7.35
CA TYR A 57 -2.98 -17.33 -5.95
C TYR A 57 -4.42 -16.89 -5.74
N TYR A 58 -4.86 -15.85 -6.44
CA TYR A 58 -6.23 -15.33 -6.29
C TYR A 58 -7.27 -16.29 -6.84
N HIS A 59 -6.96 -17.04 -7.91
CA HIS A 59 -7.83 -18.10 -8.40
C HIS A 59 -8.08 -19.17 -7.34
N VAL A 60 -7.00 -19.69 -6.74
CA VAL A 60 -7.10 -20.73 -5.71
C VAL A 60 -7.73 -20.20 -4.42
N LYS A 61 -7.45 -18.94 -4.05
CA LYS A 61 -8.08 -18.27 -2.90
C LYS A 61 -9.58 -18.06 -3.09
N SER A 62 -10.02 -17.76 -4.31
CA SER A 62 -11.44 -17.65 -4.67
C SER A 62 -12.18 -18.97 -4.42
N LEU A 63 -11.61 -20.10 -4.84
CA LEU A 63 -12.16 -21.44 -4.55
C LEU A 63 -12.17 -21.76 -3.05
N ALA A 64 -11.15 -21.32 -2.31
CA ALA A 64 -11.12 -21.47 -0.85
C ALA A 64 -12.22 -20.66 -0.18
N ALA A 65 -12.47 -19.43 -0.66
CA ALA A 65 -13.49 -18.54 -0.13
C ALA A 65 -14.90 -19.10 -0.37
N GLU A 66 -15.18 -19.66 -1.55
CA GLU A 66 -16.46 -20.34 -1.84
C GLU A 66 -16.74 -21.50 -0.88
N ARG A 67 -15.70 -22.20 -0.44
CA ARG A 67 -15.83 -23.33 0.47
C ARG A 67 -15.99 -22.91 1.92
N ASP A 68 -15.18 -21.97 2.39
CA ASP A 68 -15.17 -21.48 3.77
C ASP A 68 -14.66 -20.02 3.82
N PRO A 69 -15.56 -19.04 3.64
CA PRO A 69 -15.17 -17.64 3.58
C PRO A 69 -14.71 -17.11 4.94
N LEU A 70 -15.20 -17.67 6.05
CA LEU A 70 -14.79 -17.27 7.40
C LEU A 70 -13.35 -17.71 7.69
N SER A 71 -12.97 -18.91 7.27
CA SER A 71 -11.58 -19.36 7.35
C SER A 71 -10.66 -18.50 6.48
N VAL A 72 -11.10 -18.14 5.26
CA VAL A 72 -10.31 -17.24 4.40
C VAL A 72 -10.17 -15.85 5.02
N PHE A 73 -11.25 -15.31 5.59
CA PHE A 73 -11.24 -14.01 6.26
C PHE A 73 -10.33 -13.99 7.50
N ASN A 74 -10.36 -15.06 8.29
CA ASN A 74 -9.50 -15.23 9.46
C ASN A 74 -8.02 -15.48 9.12
N ALA A 75 -7.74 -15.90 7.87
CA ALA A 75 -6.40 -16.12 7.31
C ALA A 75 -5.45 -16.90 8.24
N PRO A 76 -5.74 -18.16 8.61
CA PRO A 76 -4.92 -18.95 9.54
C PRO A 76 -3.49 -19.22 9.05
N TRP A 77 -3.20 -18.99 7.77
CA TRP A 77 -1.86 -19.10 7.17
C TRP A 77 -0.98 -17.85 7.36
N ALA A 78 -1.58 -16.76 7.82
CA ALA A 78 -0.93 -15.47 8.04
C ALA A 78 -0.58 -15.26 9.52
N THR A 79 0.54 -14.59 9.75
CA THR A 79 0.99 -14.17 11.09
C THR A 79 0.03 -13.15 11.71
N SER A 80 0.14 -12.91 13.02
CA SER A 80 -0.68 -11.87 13.66
C SER A 80 -0.42 -10.47 13.09
N LEU A 81 0.83 -10.17 12.71
CA LEU A 81 1.20 -8.91 12.07
C LEU A 81 0.56 -8.78 10.67
N GLU A 82 0.69 -9.80 9.82
CA GLU A 82 0.05 -9.80 8.49
C GLU A 82 -1.46 -9.57 8.61
N ARG A 83 -2.13 -10.28 9.53
CA ARG A 83 -3.57 -10.13 9.76
C ARG A 83 -3.96 -8.73 10.26
N SER A 84 -3.11 -8.08 11.05
CA SER A 84 -3.36 -6.71 11.52
C SER A 84 -3.30 -5.65 10.41
N LEU A 85 -2.64 -5.98 9.29
CA LEU A 85 -2.51 -5.11 8.10
C LEU A 85 -3.55 -5.45 7.01
N HIS A 86 -4.41 -6.44 7.24
CA HIS A 86 -5.46 -6.78 6.30
C HIS A 86 -6.59 -5.75 6.34
N TRP A 87 -7.08 -5.39 5.16
CA TRP A 87 -8.32 -4.62 4.99
C TRP A 87 -9.52 -5.58 4.86
N ILE A 88 -9.56 -6.40 3.80
CA ILE A 88 -10.61 -7.41 3.56
C ILE A 88 -9.95 -8.70 3.08
N ALA A 89 -9.75 -9.66 3.99
CA ALA A 89 -9.08 -10.93 3.74
C ALA A 89 -7.71 -10.81 3.03
N GLY A 90 -7.02 -9.68 3.15
CA GLY A 90 -5.74 -9.38 2.49
C GLY A 90 -5.35 -7.91 2.59
N TRP A 91 -4.19 -7.55 2.03
CA TRP A 91 -3.61 -6.19 2.02
C TRP A 91 -4.52 -5.15 1.32
N ARG A 92 -4.31 -3.86 1.56
CA ARG A 92 -5.16 -2.81 0.99
C ARG A 92 -4.63 -2.36 -0.38
N PRO A 93 -5.40 -2.39 -1.49
CA PRO A 93 -4.94 -2.00 -2.82
C PRO A 93 -4.15 -0.69 -2.88
N THR A 94 -4.54 0.33 -2.10
CA THR A 94 -3.82 1.61 -2.01
C THR A 94 -2.36 1.51 -1.58
N THR A 95 -1.97 0.47 -0.84
CA THR A 95 -0.58 0.19 -0.46
C THR A 95 0.33 0.09 -1.69
N THR A 96 -0.20 -0.33 -2.84
CA THR A 96 0.54 -0.35 -4.12
C THR A 96 1.07 1.03 -4.49
N PHE A 97 0.24 2.07 -4.37
CA PHE A 97 0.65 3.43 -4.75
C PHE A 97 1.61 4.03 -3.73
N HIS A 98 1.39 3.77 -2.44
CA HIS A 98 2.33 4.15 -1.39
C HIS A 98 3.72 3.59 -1.68
N LEU A 99 3.80 2.31 -2.06
CA LEU A 99 5.07 1.69 -2.44
C LEU A 99 5.71 2.36 -3.66
N ILE A 100 4.95 2.61 -4.74
CA ILE A 100 5.49 3.29 -5.94
C ILE A 100 6.04 4.66 -5.58
N TYR A 101 5.30 5.48 -4.83
CA TYR A 101 5.74 6.82 -4.46
C TYR A 101 6.96 6.79 -3.56
N SER A 102 6.99 5.88 -2.57
CA SER A 102 8.13 5.71 -1.67
C SER A 102 9.38 5.27 -2.43
N GLU A 103 9.30 4.19 -3.22
CA GLU A 103 10.45 3.66 -3.94
C GLU A 103 10.97 4.62 -5.02
N SER A 104 10.05 5.24 -5.78
CA SER A 104 10.44 6.25 -6.78
C SER A 104 11.09 7.48 -6.14
N SER A 105 10.58 7.95 -5.00
CA SER A 105 11.16 9.09 -4.28
C SER A 105 12.56 8.77 -3.75
N ILE A 106 12.75 7.60 -3.12
CA ILE A 106 14.06 7.15 -2.60
C ILE A 106 15.09 7.06 -3.74
N LEU A 107 14.70 6.45 -4.86
CA LEU A 107 15.58 6.30 -6.02
C LEU A 107 15.90 7.64 -6.68
N PHE A 108 14.89 8.51 -6.82
CA PHE A 108 15.06 9.87 -7.34
C PHE A 108 16.02 10.69 -6.47
N GLU A 109 15.84 10.69 -5.15
CA GLU A 109 16.69 11.42 -4.21
C GLU A 109 18.13 10.91 -4.25
N SER A 110 18.32 9.58 -4.32
CA SER A 110 19.65 8.97 -4.38
C SER A 110 20.45 9.34 -5.64
N ARG A 111 19.77 9.74 -6.72
CA ARG A 111 20.37 10.05 -8.04
C ARG A 111 20.06 11.46 -8.52
N ILE A 112 19.65 12.35 -7.64
CA ILE A 112 19.26 13.72 -8.01
C ILE A 112 20.36 14.45 -8.77
N VAL A 113 21.63 14.26 -8.38
CA VAL A 113 22.79 14.87 -9.04
C VAL A 113 22.93 14.35 -10.47
N ASP A 114 22.82 13.04 -10.68
CA ASP A 114 22.93 12.42 -12.01
C ASP A 114 21.79 12.89 -12.92
N ILE A 115 20.56 12.95 -12.38
CA ILE A 115 19.37 13.42 -13.09
C ILE A 115 19.51 14.88 -13.52
N LEU A 116 20.05 15.75 -12.65
CA LEU A 116 20.31 17.16 -12.98
C LEU A 116 21.37 17.32 -14.06
N HIS A 117 22.31 16.38 -14.18
CA HIS A 117 23.26 16.30 -15.30
C HIS A 117 22.66 15.62 -16.56
N GLY A 118 21.37 15.28 -16.55
CA GLY A 118 20.68 14.65 -17.67
C GLY A 118 20.93 13.15 -17.80
N LEU A 119 21.56 12.51 -16.82
CA LEU A 119 21.74 11.05 -16.81
C LEU A 119 20.44 10.40 -16.33
N ARG A 120 19.97 9.41 -17.10
CA ARG A 120 18.77 8.63 -16.80
C ARG A 120 19.14 7.16 -16.73
N THR A 121 18.76 6.51 -15.64
CA THR A 121 18.96 5.08 -15.40
C THR A 121 17.78 4.25 -15.93
N GLY A 122 16.62 4.87 -16.18
CA GLY A 122 15.40 4.21 -16.66
C GLY A 122 14.79 3.25 -15.64
N ASP A 123 15.09 3.47 -14.36
CA ASP A 123 14.56 2.70 -13.24
C ASP A 123 13.32 3.39 -12.64
N LEU A 124 12.83 2.92 -11.50
CA LEU A 124 11.62 3.43 -10.86
C LEU A 124 11.77 4.87 -10.32
N GLY A 125 12.99 5.40 -10.18
CA GLY A 125 13.24 6.82 -9.89
C GLY A 125 13.11 7.74 -11.11
N ASP A 126 13.03 7.17 -12.31
CA ASP A 126 12.88 7.88 -13.59
C ASP A 126 11.45 7.84 -14.15
N LEU A 127 10.44 7.70 -13.28
CA LEU A 127 9.04 7.79 -13.69
C LEU A 127 8.77 9.13 -14.39
N SER A 128 8.16 9.06 -15.57
CA SER A 128 7.80 10.24 -16.33
C SER A 128 6.63 10.99 -15.68
N PRO A 129 6.46 12.31 -15.96
CA PRO A 129 5.28 13.04 -15.51
C PRO A 129 3.96 12.39 -15.95
N SER A 130 3.91 11.80 -17.16
CA SER A 130 2.71 11.09 -17.62
C SER A 130 2.47 9.78 -16.86
N GLN A 131 3.52 9.04 -16.51
CA GLN A 131 3.38 7.86 -15.64
C GLN A 131 2.83 8.25 -14.28
N PHE A 132 3.33 9.32 -13.65
CA PHE A 132 2.79 9.81 -12.37
C PHE A 132 1.32 10.23 -12.47
N CYS A 133 0.92 10.91 -13.56
CA CYS A 133 -0.49 11.26 -13.78
C CYS A 133 -1.36 10.00 -13.85
N HIS A 134 -0.98 9.00 -14.64
CA HIS A 134 -1.77 7.76 -14.75
C HIS A 134 -1.79 6.96 -13.45
N VAL A 135 -0.68 6.92 -12.69
CA VAL A 135 -0.62 6.28 -11.37
C VAL A 135 -1.58 6.98 -10.38
N SER A 136 -1.61 8.31 -10.39
CA SER A 136 -2.51 9.11 -9.56
C SER A 136 -3.98 8.93 -9.95
N GLU A 137 -4.30 8.89 -11.24
CA GLU A 137 -5.64 8.59 -11.73
C GLU A 137 -6.10 7.18 -11.31
N LEU A 138 -5.22 6.19 -11.46
CA LEU A 138 -5.47 4.81 -11.04
C LEU A 138 -5.65 4.70 -9.52
N GLN A 139 -4.92 5.49 -8.74
CA GLN A 139 -5.09 5.59 -7.29
C GLN A 139 -6.48 6.11 -6.93
N CYS A 140 -6.93 7.19 -7.57
CA CYS A 140 -8.28 7.73 -7.35
C CYS A 140 -9.36 6.68 -7.64
N GLN A 141 -9.27 5.99 -8.79
CA GLN A 141 -10.20 4.91 -9.14
C GLN A 141 -10.19 3.77 -8.12
N THR A 142 -8.99 3.36 -7.68
CA THR A 142 -8.83 2.30 -6.69
C THR A 142 -9.43 2.69 -5.35
N VAL A 143 -9.25 3.94 -4.91
CA VAL A 143 -9.85 4.46 -3.66
C VAL A 143 -11.38 4.48 -3.74
N GLU A 144 -11.95 4.86 -4.89
CA GLU A 144 -13.40 4.82 -5.10
C GLU A 144 -13.95 3.38 -4.97
N GLU A 145 -13.30 2.41 -5.62
CA GLU A 145 -13.68 1.00 -5.54
C GLU A 145 -13.46 0.41 -4.13
N GLU A 146 -12.38 0.77 -3.44
CA GLU A 146 -12.15 0.37 -2.04
C GLU A 146 -13.25 0.87 -1.10
N ASN A 147 -13.66 2.13 -1.24
CA ASN A 147 -14.72 2.68 -0.41
C ASN A 147 -16.04 1.96 -0.68
N ALA A 148 -16.39 1.73 -1.95
CA ALA A 148 -17.61 0.98 -2.31
C ALA A 148 -17.63 -0.44 -1.70
N ILE A 149 -16.50 -1.17 -1.76
CA ILE A 149 -16.41 -2.52 -1.17
C ILE A 149 -16.47 -2.46 0.37
N THR A 150 -15.89 -1.42 0.98
CA THR A 150 -15.96 -1.21 2.44
C THR A 150 -17.39 -0.94 2.88
N ASP A 151 -18.13 -0.12 2.13
CA ASP A 151 -19.53 0.20 2.38
C ASP A 151 -20.39 -1.08 2.26
N GLU A 152 -20.18 -1.90 1.21
CA GLU A 152 -20.85 -3.20 1.07
C GLU A 152 -20.56 -4.15 2.26
N LEU A 153 -19.32 -4.16 2.78
CA LEU A 153 -18.97 -4.95 3.96
C LEU A 153 -19.66 -4.42 5.22
N SER A 154 -19.77 -3.10 5.37
CA SER A 154 -20.49 -2.47 6.50
C SER A 154 -21.97 -2.86 6.47
N GLU A 155 -22.62 -2.71 5.31
CA GLU A 155 -24.02 -3.12 5.13
C GLU A 155 -24.21 -4.62 5.43
N TRP A 156 -23.28 -5.46 4.97
CA TRP A 156 -23.30 -6.89 5.30
C TRP A 156 -23.20 -7.14 6.81
N GLN A 157 -22.32 -6.43 7.53
CA GLN A 157 -22.15 -6.55 8.98
C GLN A 157 -23.37 -6.09 9.77
N ASP A 158 -23.99 -4.96 9.37
CA ASP A 158 -25.21 -4.44 10.01
C ASP A 158 -26.36 -5.44 9.88
N ASN A 159 -26.55 -5.99 8.68
CA ASN A 159 -27.52 -7.05 8.41
C ASN A 159 -27.22 -8.35 9.19
N VAL A 160 -25.95 -8.64 9.50
CA VAL A 160 -25.55 -9.77 10.35
C VAL A 160 -25.97 -9.53 11.81
N SER A 161 -25.72 -8.33 12.33
CA SER A 161 -25.97 -7.92 13.71
C SER A 161 -27.45 -7.92 14.09
N GLU A 162 -28.33 -7.53 13.16
CA GLU A 162 -29.78 -7.40 13.40
C GLU A 162 -30.55 -8.74 13.50
N LEU A 163 -29.90 -9.88 13.25
CA LEU A 163 -30.61 -11.13 12.96
C LEU A 163 -30.16 -12.30 13.84
N ILE A 164 -30.88 -12.50 14.94
CA ILE A 164 -30.92 -13.76 15.70
C ILE A 164 -32.17 -14.50 15.20
N GLY A 165 -32.03 -15.54 14.37
CA GLY A 165 -33.26 -16.21 13.86
C GLY A 165 -33.13 -17.52 13.12
N THR A 166 -32.70 -17.52 11.84
CA THR A 166 -32.93 -18.69 10.97
C THR A 166 -31.73 -19.13 10.13
N ARG A 167 -31.67 -20.43 9.83
CA ARG A 167 -30.56 -21.10 9.10
C ARG A 167 -30.48 -20.71 7.61
N THR A 168 -31.60 -20.35 6.99
CA THR A 168 -31.68 -19.90 5.59
C THR A 168 -31.12 -18.50 5.38
N GLU A 169 -31.17 -17.62 6.40
CA GLU A 169 -30.56 -16.29 6.32
C GLU A 169 -29.03 -16.35 6.45
N LEU A 170 -28.51 -17.39 7.13
CA LEU A 170 -27.08 -17.62 7.27
C LEU A 170 -26.40 -17.98 5.93
N THR A 171 -27.07 -18.73 5.05
CA THR A 171 -26.49 -19.12 3.75
C THR A 171 -26.35 -17.91 2.81
N GLY A 172 -27.36 -17.04 2.74
CA GLY A 172 -27.27 -15.80 1.95
C GLY A 172 -26.20 -14.84 2.47
N LYS A 173 -25.97 -14.80 3.79
CA LYS A 173 -24.87 -14.03 4.40
C LYS A 173 -23.50 -14.59 4.02
N VAL A 174 -23.33 -15.91 4.05
CA VAL A 174 -22.09 -16.55 3.61
C VAL A 174 -21.80 -16.22 2.15
N GLU A 175 -22.80 -16.28 1.26
CA GLU A 175 -22.67 -15.90 -0.16
C GLU A 175 -22.29 -14.41 -0.33
N GLY A 176 -22.90 -13.52 0.46
CA GLY A 176 -22.56 -12.10 0.48
C GLY A 176 -21.09 -11.86 0.85
N LEU A 177 -20.58 -12.54 1.89
CA LEU A 177 -19.19 -12.42 2.30
C LEU A 177 -18.23 -12.97 1.23
N VAL A 178 -18.58 -14.08 0.57
CA VAL A 178 -17.80 -14.61 -0.57
C VAL A 178 -17.69 -13.57 -1.67
N SER A 179 -18.81 -12.92 -2.02
CA SER A 179 -18.85 -11.86 -3.04
C SER A 179 -17.92 -10.70 -2.69
N ILE A 180 -17.98 -10.21 -1.44
CA ILE A 180 -17.12 -9.12 -0.96
C ILE A 180 -15.63 -9.50 -1.01
N ILE A 181 -15.27 -10.70 -0.56
CA ILE A 181 -13.88 -11.20 -0.60
C ILE A 181 -13.37 -11.24 -2.04
N LYS A 182 -14.17 -11.78 -2.97
CA LYS A 182 -13.81 -11.85 -4.39
C LYS A 182 -13.64 -10.47 -5.02
N LYS A 183 -14.56 -9.52 -4.77
CA LYS A 183 -14.42 -8.13 -5.24
C LYS A 183 -13.13 -7.49 -4.74
N ALA A 184 -12.80 -7.68 -3.46
CA ALA A 184 -11.58 -7.14 -2.88
C ALA A 184 -10.31 -7.76 -3.50
N ASP A 185 -10.32 -9.07 -3.74
CA ASP A 185 -9.21 -9.79 -4.39
C ASP A 185 -9.05 -9.43 -5.86
N ASP A 186 -10.14 -9.27 -6.60
CA ASP A 186 -10.14 -8.80 -7.98
C ASP A 186 -9.61 -7.36 -8.08
N LEU A 187 -9.95 -6.50 -7.12
CA LEU A 187 -9.40 -5.14 -7.07
C LEU A 187 -7.88 -5.17 -6.85
N ARG A 188 -7.38 -5.97 -5.90
CA ARG A 188 -5.93 -6.12 -5.67
C ARG A 188 -5.19 -6.56 -6.92
N LEU A 189 -5.67 -7.61 -7.57
CA LEU A 189 -5.02 -8.16 -8.75
C LEU A 189 -5.04 -7.15 -9.91
N ARG A 190 -6.19 -6.53 -10.18
CA ARG A 190 -6.31 -5.49 -11.22
C ARG A 190 -5.44 -4.27 -10.95
N THR A 191 -5.33 -3.83 -9.70
CA THR A 191 -4.48 -2.68 -9.33
C THR A 191 -3.02 -2.97 -9.65
N VAL A 192 -2.50 -4.13 -9.24
CA VAL A 192 -1.10 -4.53 -9.55
C VAL A 192 -0.90 -4.69 -11.05
N GLN A 193 -1.83 -5.34 -11.76
CA GLN A 193 -1.77 -5.50 -13.21
C GLN A 193 -1.69 -4.15 -13.94
N LYS A 194 -2.62 -3.23 -13.64
CA LYS A 194 -2.64 -1.91 -14.27
C LYS A 194 -1.39 -1.10 -13.94
N VAL A 195 -0.86 -1.18 -12.72
CA VAL A 195 0.42 -0.56 -12.38
C VAL A 195 1.54 -1.11 -13.24
N VAL A 196 1.67 -2.43 -13.34
CA VAL A 196 2.70 -3.08 -14.16
C VAL A 196 2.59 -2.67 -15.64
N GLU A 197 1.37 -2.50 -16.17
CA GLU A 197 1.11 -2.03 -17.54
C GLU A 197 1.52 -0.56 -17.76
N LEU A 198 1.47 0.28 -16.74
CA LEU A 198 1.91 1.68 -16.79
C LEU A 198 3.44 1.84 -16.74
N LEU A 199 4.14 0.81 -16.29
CA LEU A 199 5.59 0.81 -16.08
C LEU A 199 6.34 0.22 -17.29
N THR A 200 7.57 0.68 -17.50
CA THR A 200 8.49 -0.04 -18.40
C THR A 200 8.86 -1.39 -17.77
N PRO A 201 9.30 -2.41 -18.54
CA PRO A 201 9.66 -3.72 -17.98
C PRO A 201 10.68 -3.64 -16.84
N LYS A 202 11.66 -2.73 -16.94
CA LYS A 202 12.66 -2.50 -15.89
C LYS A 202 12.02 -1.92 -14.61
N GLN A 203 11.17 -0.91 -14.76
CA GLN A 203 10.45 -0.32 -13.62
C GLN A 203 9.49 -1.32 -12.97
N ALA A 204 8.78 -2.12 -13.76
CA ALA A 204 7.88 -3.16 -13.28
C ALA A 204 8.62 -4.22 -12.45
N VAL A 205 9.80 -4.63 -12.92
CA VAL A 205 10.68 -5.54 -12.18
C VAL A 205 11.04 -4.97 -10.82
N GLU A 206 11.51 -3.72 -10.76
CA GLU A 206 11.90 -3.09 -9.49
C GLU A 206 10.72 -2.93 -8.53
N PHE A 207 9.56 -2.53 -9.05
CA PHE A 207 8.32 -2.47 -8.28
C PHE A 207 7.93 -3.84 -7.71
N LEU A 208 7.98 -4.92 -8.51
CA LEU A 208 7.64 -6.27 -8.06
C LEU A 208 8.63 -6.82 -7.03
N ILE A 209 9.93 -6.51 -7.16
CA ILE A 209 10.94 -6.82 -6.13
C ILE A 209 10.56 -6.12 -4.83
N ALA A 210 10.36 -4.80 -4.86
CA ALA A 210 10.05 -4.02 -3.66
C ALA A 210 8.75 -4.51 -2.98
N ALA A 211 7.73 -4.85 -3.77
CA ALA A 211 6.46 -5.37 -3.25
C ALA A 211 6.65 -6.73 -2.56
N ALA A 212 7.43 -7.63 -3.16
CA ALA A 212 7.74 -8.92 -2.58
C ALA A 212 8.63 -8.81 -1.35
N GLU A 213 9.63 -7.93 -1.35
CA GLU A 213 10.50 -7.67 -0.21
C GLU A 213 9.71 -7.13 0.98
N LEU A 214 8.76 -6.21 0.76
CA LEU A 214 7.82 -5.77 1.78
C LEU A 214 7.01 -6.95 2.34
N GLN A 215 6.44 -7.79 1.46
CA GLN A 215 5.69 -8.97 1.86
C GLN A 215 6.53 -9.96 2.68
N PHE A 216 7.77 -10.21 2.26
CA PHE A 216 8.71 -11.09 2.96
C PHE A 216 9.12 -10.51 4.32
N GLY A 217 9.38 -9.21 4.39
CA GLY A 217 9.74 -8.49 5.61
C GLY A 217 8.63 -8.54 6.65
N VAL A 218 7.40 -8.20 6.25
CA VAL A 218 6.21 -8.25 7.11
C VAL A 218 6.00 -9.66 7.68
N ARG A 219 6.08 -10.69 6.83
CA ARG A 219 5.95 -12.08 7.29
C ARG A 219 7.09 -12.49 8.22
N GLY A 220 8.34 -12.15 7.88
CA GLY A 220 9.51 -12.46 8.70
C GLY A 220 9.42 -11.86 10.10
N TRP A 221 9.02 -10.59 10.20
CA TRP A 221 8.76 -9.92 11.48
C TRP A 221 7.58 -10.55 12.23
N GLY A 222 6.48 -10.85 11.54
CA GLY A 222 5.32 -11.49 12.15
C GLY A 222 5.64 -12.85 12.76
N LEU A 223 6.43 -13.68 12.07
CA LEU A 223 6.88 -14.98 12.57
C LEU A 223 7.76 -14.85 13.82
N ASN A 224 8.67 -13.87 13.82
CA ASN A 224 9.51 -13.60 14.99
C ASN A 224 8.66 -13.17 16.20
N GLN A 225 7.73 -12.23 15.99
CA GLN A 225 6.85 -11.75 17.05
C GLN A 225 5.92 -12.85 17.59
N ASP A 226 5.34 -13.66 16.71
CA ASP A 226 4.44 -14.75 17.11
C ASP A 226 5.20 -15.82 17.91
N ARG A 227 6.46 -16.11 17.53
CA ARG A 227 7.36 -17.02 18.28
C ARG A 227 7.75 -16.45 19.64
N GLU A 228 8.05 -15.16 19.73
CA GLU A 228 8.32 -14.51 21.02
C GLU A 228 7.09 -14.53 21.92
N ARG A 229 5.89 -14.30 21.38
CA ARG A 229 4.63 -14.38 22.14
C ARG A 229 4.26 -15.79 22.55
N SER A 230 4.67 -16.83 21.81
CA SER A 230 4.50 -18.21 22.28
C SER A 230 5.47 -18.52 23.40
N ASN A 231 6.73 -18.10 23.28
CA ASN A 231 7.75 -18.35 24.30
C ASN A 231 7.51 -17.55 25.59
N ASN A 232 7.01 -16.31 25.49
CA ASN A 232 6.69 -15.46 26.65
C ASN A 232 5.31 -15.77 27.28
N ARG A 233 4.49 -16.63 26.67
CA ARG A 233 3.33 -17.19 27.38
C ARG A 233 3.73 -18.18 28.47
N ASP A 234 4.98 -18.64 28.45
CA ASP A 234 5.61 -19.44 29.50
C ASP A 234 6.50 -18.60 30.46
N ALA A 235 6.60 -17.28 30.26
CA ALA A 235 7.36 -16.36 31.13
C ALA A 235 6.74 -14.96 31.14
N ASP A 236 6.09 -14.60 32.25
CA ASP A 236 5.37 -13.35 32.45
C ASP A 236 6.19 -12.08 32.17
N SER A 237 5.51 -11.11 31.54
CA SER A 237 5.74 -9.65 31.51
C SER A 237 7.14 -9.12 31.14
N THR A 238 7.29 -8.53 29.94
CA THR A 238 7.33 -7.05 29.71
C THR A 238 7.80 -6.73 28.27
N SER A 239 7.26 -5.63 27.72
CA SER A 239 7.75 -4.89 26.53
C SER A 239 7.33 -5.41 25.15
N ASN A 240 6.08 -5.10 24.76
CA ASN A 240 5.68 -5.11 23.36
C ASN A 240 4.74 -3.94 22.97
N ARG A 241 4.67 -2.91 23.81
CA ARG A 241 3.85 -1.71 23.54
C ARG A 241 4.53 -0.75 22.56
N MET A 242 5.86 -0.74 22.47
CA MET A 242 6.60 0.24 21.66
C MET A 242 6.59 -0.10 20.15
N VAL A 243 6.69 -1.38 19.80
CA VAL A 243 6.57 -1.84 18.39
C VAL A 243 5.13 -1.72 17.89
N ALA A 244 4.15 -2.02 18.75
CA ALA A 244 2.73 -1.80 18.45
C ALA A 244 2.42 -0.31 18.22
N LEU A 245 3.04 0.60 18.97
CA LEU A 245 2.90 2.05 18.78
C LEU A 245 3.59 2.55 17.49
N LEU A 246 4.72 1.97 17.08
CA LEU A 246 5.40 2.34 15.83
C LEU A 246 4.65 1.86 14.59
N VAL A 247 4.12 0.64 14.60
CA VAL A 247 3.27 0.13 13.49
C VAL A 247 1.93 0.85 13.47
N ALA A 248 1.30 1.10 14.62
CA ALA A 248 0.08 1.91 14.70
C ALA A 248 0.33 3.35 14.24
N ALA A 249 1.49 3.95 14.55
CA ALA A 249 1.83 5.29 14.08
C ALA A 249 2.05 5.35 12.56
N LEU A 250 2.65 4.32 11.94
CA LEU A 250 2.79 4.25 10.48
C LEU A 250 1.42 4.10 9.79
N VAL A 251 0.55 3.25 10.34
CA VAL A 251 -0.80 2.99 9.81
C VAL A 251 -1.75 4.17 10.04
N LEU A 252 -1.65 4.86 11.19
CA LEU A 252 -2.43 6.08 11.47
C LEU A 252 -1.95 7.28 10.66
N TRP A 253 -0.65 7.37 10.36
CA TRP A 253 -0.12 8.41 9.46
C TRP A 253 -0.69 8.29 8.05
N GLU A 254 -0.90 7.08 7.52
CA GLU A 254 -1.57 6.90 6.22
C GLU A 254 -3.08 7.19 6.25
N ALA A 255 -3.75 6.91 7.38
CA ALA A 255 -5.16 7.27 7.56
C ALA A 255 -5.38 8.81 7.58
N ASP A 256 -4.46 9.58 8.17
CA ASP A 256 -4.52 11.06 8.16
C ASP A 256 -4.22 11.66 6.77
N VAL A 257 -3.43 10.99 5.93
CA VAL A 257 -3.21 11.44 4.54
C VAL A 257 -4.45 11.20 3.69
N SER A 258 -5.18 10.10 3.91
CA SER A 258 -6.44 9.82 3.19
C SER A 258 -7.63 10.68 3.66
N LEU A 259 -7.70 11.05 4.95
CA LEU A 259 -8.70 12.00 5.47
C LEU A 259 -8.33 13.47 5.21
N GLY A 260 -7.03 13.79 5.09
CA GLY A 260 -6.49 15.14 4.94
C GLY A 260 -6.62 15.75 3.53
N ILE A 261 -6.80 14.95 2.47
CA ILE A 261 -6.92 15.45 1.09
C ILE A 261 -8.26 16.19 0.84
N ARG A 262 -9.29 16.01 1.68
CA ARG A 262 -10.58 16.72 1.54
C ARG A 262 -10.75 17.97 2.43
N ARG A 263 -9.80 18.35 3.29
CA ARG A 263 -10.08 19.42 4.29
C ARG A 263 -9.11 20.59 4.44
N LEU A 264 -8.08 20.73 3.59
CA LEU A 264 -7.20 21.91 3.69
C LEU A 264 -6.84 22.47 2.30
N SER A 265 -7.82 23.15 1.69
CA SER A 265 -7.51 24.28 0.82
C SER A 265 -6.66 25.25 1.63
N THR A 266 -5.44 25.49 1.15
CA THR A 266 -4.31 26.20 1.76
C THR A 266 -4.56 27.69 2.07
N LYS A 267 -5.83 28.14 2.04
CA LYS A 267 -6.26 29.52 2.30
C LYS A 267 -6.85 29.73 3.70
N GLU A 268 -7.42 28.72 4.34
CA GLU A 268 -8.06 28.88 5.67
C GLU A 268 -7.05 28.79 6.83
N MET A 269 -6.00 27.98 6.67
CA MET A 269 -4.98 27.81 7.72
C MET A 269 -4.05 29.03 7.89
N LYS A 270 -4.02 29.96 6.92
CA LYS A 270 -3.25 31.20 7.01
C LYS A 270 -4.03 32.34 7.68
N MET A 271 -5.36 32.30 7.66
CA MET A 271 -6.24 33.31 8.25
C MET A 271 -6.50 33.06 9.74
N ALA A 272 -6.41 31.82 10.22
CA ALA A 272 -6.51 31.48 11.64
C ALA A 272 -5.24 31.82 12.48
N SER A 273 -4.14 32.23 11.84
CA SER A 273 -2.92 32.70 12.54
C SER A 273 -2.93 34.21 12.84
N MET A 274 -3.98 34.92 12.41
CA MET A 274 -4.16 36.37 12.59
C MET A 274 -5.38 36.71 13.45
N GLY A 275 -5.68 35.91 14.48
CA GLY A 275 -6.51 36.32 15.64
C GLY A 275 -7.77 37.14 15.35
N VAL A 276 -8.66 36.66 14.48
CA VAL A 276 -10.02 37.21 14.33
C VAL A 276 -11.04 36.10 14.56
N ASP A 277 -11.89 36.26 15.57
CA ASP A 277 -13.05 35.40 15.83
C ASP A 277 -13.99 35.39 14.63
N VAL A 278 -14.31 34.20 14.12
CA VAL A 278 -15.36 34.03 13.10
C VAL A 278 -16.44 33.11 13.66
N HIS A 279 -17.61 33.67 13.89
CA HIS A 279 -18.84 32.98 14.23
C HIS A 279 -19.18 31.91 13.17
N ILE A 280 -19.35 30.67 13.61
CA ILE A 280 -19.86 29.57 12.78
C ILE A 280 -21.37 29.74 12.62
N GLY A 281 -21.79 30.26 11.47
CA GLY A 281 -23.16 30.17 10.98
C GLY A 281 -23.32 28.91 10.13
N VAL A 282 -24.15 27.98 10.57
CA VAL A 282 -24.59 26.80 9.80
C VAL A 282 -25.48 27.27 8.65
N LEU A 283 -25.09 27.00 7.40
CA LEU A 283 -26.02 27.03 6.27
C LEU A 283 -25.88 25.76 5.43
N SER A 284 -27.05 25.17 5.22
CA SER A 284 -27.34 23.97 4.45
C SER A 284 -27.39 24.29 2.94
N GLN A 285 -27.23 23.21 2.15
CA GLN A 285 -27.75 22.98 0.79
C GLN A 285 -26.98 23.41 -0.49
N GLU A 286 -26.82 22.37 -1.33
CA GLU A 286 -27.07 22.29 -2.79
C GLU A 286 -26.00 22.66 -3.86
N ALA A 287 -25.79 21.68 -4.76
CA ALA A 287 -25.78 21.77 -6.24
C ALA A 287 -24.47 21.90 -7.07
N GLN A 288 -24.37 20.94 -8.02
CA GLN A 288 -23.87 20.97 -9.42
C GLN A 288 -22.49 21.56 -9.84
N ARG A 289 -21.77 20.79 -10.70
CA ARG A 289 -20.52 21.09 -11.50
C ARG A 289 -20.74 22.21 -12.58
N PRO A 290 -19.79 22.59 -13.50
CA PRO A 290 -18.37 22.23 -13.75
C PRO A 290 -17.35 23.38 -14.11
N CYS A 291 -16.07 22.98 -14.27
CA CYS A 291 -14.81 23.57 -14.80
C CYS A 291 -14.77 24.93 -15.55
N HIS A 292 -13.73 25.76 -15.31
CA HIS A 292 -12.94 26.49 -16.34
C HIS A 292 -11.61 27.05 -15.80
N LEU A 293 -10.59 27.10 -16.69
CA LEU A 293 -9.20 27.55 -16.54
C LEU A 293 -9.01 28.94 -15.89
N ARG A 294 -7.89 29.11 -15.16
CA ARG A 294 -6.95 30.23 -15.42
C ARG A 294 -5.58 30.02 -14.75
N ALA A 295 -4.54 30.00 -15.58
CA ALA A 295 -3.17 30.28 -15.20
C ALA A 295 -3.00 31.78 -14.87
N SER A 296 -2.15 32.11 -13.90
CA SER A 296 -1.36 33.34 -13.91
C SER A 296 -0.17 33.23 -12.96
N MET A 297 1.00 33.37 -13.56
CA MET A 297 2.31 33.51 -12.96
C MET A 297 2.59 35.00 -12.70
N ALA A 298 3.37 35.29 -11.65
CA ALA A 298 4.32 36.42 -11.51
C ALA A 298 4.16 37.37 -10.30
N ILE A 299 5.19 37.28 -9.43
CA ILE A 299 6.08 38.36 -8.93
C ILE A 299 5.50 39.47 -8.04
N LEU A 300 6.04 39.57 -6.81
CA LEU A 300 6.70 40.78 -6.27
C LEU A 300 7.37 40.47 -4.89
N LEU A 301 8.70 40.49 -4.87
CA LEU A 301 9.56 40.83 -3.73
C LEU A 301 10.00 42.30 -3.96
N PRO A 302 10.29 43.12 -2.92
CA PRO A 302 11.63 43.04 -2.30
C PRO A 302 11.83 43.57 -0.85
N SER A 303 12.92 43.10 -0.22
CA SER A 303 13.81 43.79 0.76
C SER A 303 13.23 44.18 2.15
N ALA A 304 13.91 44.06 3.31
CA ALA A 304 15.32 44.05 3.66
C ALA A 304 15.52 43.57 5.14
N VAL A 305 16.70 42.98 5.42
CA VAL A 305 17.53 43.08 6.66
C VAL A 305 16.85 42.70 7.99
N GLY A 306 17.24 41.67 8.75
CA GLY A 306 18.56 41.11 9.01
C GLY A 306 18.81 41.20 10.52
N ILE A 307 18.87 40.05 11.22
CA ILE A 307 19.69 39.74 12.41
C ILE A 307 19.52 38.24 12.70
N GLU A 308 20.65 37.64 13.05
CA GLU A 308 21.00 36.23 13.16
C GLU A 308 20.24 35.44 14.24
N SER A 309 19.97 34.16 13.98
CA SER A 309 20.53 33.02 14.74
C SER A 309 19.77 31.71 14.47
N SER A 310 20.53 30.67 14.12
CA SER A 310 20.22 29.23 14.19
C SER A 310 18.84 28.74 13.74
N CYS A 311 18.77 28.17 12.53
CA CYS A 311 17.72 27.22 12.18
C CYS A 311 18.30 25.94 11.57
N PRO A 312 18.40 24.85 12.35
CA PRO A 312 18.59 23.52 11.81
C PRO A 312 17.34 22.69 12.11
N SER A 313 16.29 22.77 11.29
CA SER A 313 15.22 21.75 11.41
C SER A 313 14.45 21.52 10.12
N ARG A 314 14.90 20.52 9.36
CA ARG A 314 14.05 19.56 8.63
C ARG A 314 14.87 18.35 8.15
N ALA A 315 16.16 18.57 7.84
CA ALA A 315 17.12 17.48 7.65
C ALA A 315 17.45 16.72 8.95
N LEU A 316 17.43 17.40 10.12
CA LEU A 316 17.72 16.75 11.40
C LEU A 316 16.64 15.73 11.83
N LYS A 317 15.39 15.85 11.38
CA LYS A 317 14.32 14.91 11.77
C LYS A 317 14.50 13.53 11.11
N TRP A 318 14.99 13.49 9.88
CA TRP A 318 15.32 12.24 9.19
C TRP A 318 16.65 11.65 9.65
N VAL A 319 17.65 12.49 9.98
CA VAL A 319 18.89 12.02 10.60
C VAL A 319 18.63 11.38 11.96
N ILE A 320 17.66 11.85 12.76
CA ILE A 320 17.32 11.22 14.05
C ILE A 320 16.68 9.84 13.86
N VAL A 321 15.75 9.68 12.91
CA VAL A 321 15.14 8.36 12.61
C VAL A 321 16.19 7.39 12.05
N HIS A 322 17.06 7.86 11.15
CA HIS A 322 18.15 7.05 10.61
C HIS A 322 19.26 6.75 11.64
N LYS A 323 19.58 7.66 12.56
CA LYS A 323 20.54 7.39 13.67
C LYS A 323 19.97 6.44 14.71
N LEU A 324 18.68 6.53 15.05
CA LEU A 324 18.05 5.57 15.97
C LEU A 324 17.97 4.16 15.37
N ILE A 325 17.92 4.03 14.04
CA ILE A 325 17.95 2.74 13.33
C ILE A 325 19.36 2.15 13.26
N CYS A 326 20.42 2.98 13.28
CA CYS A 326 21.81 2.51 13.16
C CYS A 326 22.56 2.33 14.50
N GLU A 327 22.03 2.80 15.63
CA GLU A 327 22.64 2.65 16.97
C GLU A 327 21.87 1.70 17.92
N ILE A 328 20.97 0.85 17.41
CA ILE A 328 20.31 -0.28 18.13
C ILE A 328 20.73 -1.59 17.47
#